data_AF-A0A3D2J5G9-F1
#
_entry.id   AF-A0A3D2J5G9-F1
#
_cell.length_a   1.000
_cell.length_b   1.000
_cell.length_c   1.000
_cell.angle_alpha   90.00
_cell.angle_beta   90.00
_cell.angle_gamma   90.00
#
_symmetry.space_group_name_H-M   'P 1'
#
loop_
_entity.id
_entity.type
_entity.pdbx_description
1 polymer ?
#
loop_
_entity_poly.entity_id
_entity_poly.type
_entity_poly.pdbx_seq_one_letter_code
_entity_poly.pdbx_strand_id
1 'polypeptide(L)' 'MQERVIVGIDVGTTKICVLVGAVDRDGKLNIVGVGTCPSQGLRRGVVVNIEETVTSIA' A
#
# COMPACT_ATOMS: atom_id res chain seq x y z
N MET A 1 -18.53 -7.02 -17.45
CA MET A 1 -18.33 -6.92 -15.99
C MET A 1 -16.84 -6.75 -15.75
N GLN A 2 -16.43 -5.66 -15.09
CA GLN A 2 -15.03 -5.39 -14.77
C GLN A 2 -14.59 -6.25 -13.59
N GLU A 3 -13.36 -6.76 -13.62
CA GLU A 3 -12.74 -7.38 -12.45
C GLU A 3 -12.63 -6.37 -11.31
N ARG A 4 -12.95 -6.78 -10.08
CA ARG A 4 -12.88 -5.90 -8.93
C ARG A 4 -11.44 -5.88 -8.43
N VAL A 5 -10.79 -4.72 -8.52
CA VAL A 5 -9.44 -4.50 -7.98
C VAL A 5 -9.54 -4.07 -6.51
N ILE A 6 -8.70 -4.67 -5.66
CA ILE A 6 -8.52 -4.34 -4.25
C ILE A 6 -7.06 -3.98 -4.05
N VAL A 7 -6.79 -2.90 -3.32
CA VAL A 7 -5.43 -2.49 -2.97
C VAL A 7 -5.31 -2.44 -1.45
N GLY A 8 -4.30 -3.12 -0.91
CA GLY A 8 -3.89 -3.02 0.48
C GLY A 8 -2.61 -2.22 0.59
N ILE A 9 -2.56 -1.26 1.52
CA ILE A 9 -1.36 -0.48 1.85
C ILE A 9 -1.04 -0.70 3.32
N ASP A 10 0.22 -1.03 3.61
CA ASP A 10 0.79 -1.09 4.95
C ASP A 10 1.85 0.00 5.09
N VAL A 11 1.65 0.92 6.04
CA VAL A 11 2.53 2.07 6.27
C VAL A 11 3.29 1.83 7.57
N GLY A 12 4.42 1.13 7.47
CA GLY A 12 5.35 0.94 8.58
C GLY A 12 6.29 2.14 8.76
N THR A 13 6.90 2.26 9.94
CA THR A 13 7.90 3.32 10.22
C THR A 13 9.21 3.16 9.44
N THR A 14 9.43 2.00 8.82
CA THR A 14 10.66 1.69 8.09
C THR A 14 10.41 1.57 6.60
N LYS A 15 9.25 1.05 6.21
CA LYS A 15 8.91 0.71 4.83
C LYS A 15 7.40 0.82 4.65
N ILE A 16 6.98 1.29 3.49
CA ILE A 16 5.61 1.17 3.01
C ILE A 16 5.54 -0.01 2.04
N CYS A 17 4.49 -0.81 2.15
CA CYS A 17 4.21 -1.96 1.28
C CYS A 17 2.82 -1.81 0.67
N VAL A 18 2.69 -2.15 -0.60
CA VAL A 18 1.42 -2.16 -1.34
C VAL A 18 1.22 -3.54 -1.96
N LEU A 19 0.00 -4.06 -1.84
CA LEU A 19 -0.44 -5.27 -2.54
C LEU A 19 -1.66 -4.93 -3.38
N VAL A 20 -1.64 -5.32 -4.65
CA VAL A 20 -2.76 -5.19 -5.57
C VAL A 20 -3.32 -6.58 -5.84
N GLY A 21 -4.61 -6.76 -5.61
CA GLY A 21 -5.32 -8.00 -5.89
C GLY A 21 -6.50 -7.78 -6.82
N ALA A 22 -6.74 -8.73 -7.72
CA ALA A 22 -7.92 -8.79 -8.56
C ALA A 22 -8.83 -9.91 -8.04
N VAL A 23 -10.11 -9.59 -7.83
CA VAL A 23 -11.13 -10.58 -7.47
C VAL A 23 -11.82 -11.05 -8.74
N ASP A 24 -11.71 -12.34 -9.02
CA ASP A 24 -12.37 -12.96 -10.17
C ASP A 24 -13.88 -13.18 -9.94
N ARG A 25 -14.53 -13.77 -10.94
CA ARG A 25 -15.99 -14.00 -10.93
C ARG A 25 -16.44 -14.99 -9.86
N ASP A 26 -15.55 -15.87 -9.42
CA ASP A 26 -15.81 -16.86 -8.39
C ASP A 26 -15.51 -16.31 -6.98
N GLY A 27 -15.15 -15.03 -6.89
CA GLY A 27 -14.83 -14.37 -5.62
C GLY A 27 -13.43 -14.66 -5.11
N LYS A 28 -12.57 -15.30 -5.92
CA LYS A 28 -11.19 -15.61 -5.52
C LYS A 28 -10.30 -14.39 -5.73
N LEU A 29 -9.55 -14.05 -4.68
CA LEU A 29 -8.55 -12.99 -4.71
C LEU A 29 -7.22 -13.52 -5.27
N ASN A 30 -6.75 -12.90 -6.35
CA ASN A 30 -5.44 -13.19 -6.95
C ASN A 30 -4.54 -11.96 -6.81
N ILE A 31 -3.32 -12.12 -6.29
CA ILE A 31 -2.34 -11.02 -6.20
C ILE A 31 -1.76 -10.77 -7.59
N VAL A 32 -1.91 -9.53 -8.06
CA VAL A 32 -1.48 -9.09 -9.41
C VAL A 32 -0.36 -8.05 -9.35
N GLY A 33 -0.06 -7.50 -8.17
CA GLY A 33 1.02 -6.54 -7.99
C GLY A 33 1.49 -6.42 -6.55
N VAL A 34 2.76 -6.05 -6.40
CA VAL A 34 3.37 -5.69 -5.12
C VAL A 34 4.27 -4.48 -5.33
N GLY A 35 4.28 -3.56 -4.37
CA GLY A 35 5.12 -2.36 -4.39
C GLY A 35 5.70 -2.11 -3.01
N THR A 36 6.93 -1.60 -2.96
CA THR A 36 7.56 -1.25 -1.68
C THR A 36 8.45 -0.03 -1.83
N CYS A 37 8.47 0.84 -0.83
CA CYS A 37 9.38 1.97 -0.76
C CYS A 37 9.83 2.21 0.69
N PRO A 38 11.00 2.84 0.92
CA PRO A 38 11.38 3.32 2.25
C PRO A 38 10.32 4.28 2.79
N SER A 39 10.01 4.19 4.08
CA SER A 39 9.12 5.15 4.74
C SER A 39 9.92 6.33 5.28
N GLN A 40 9.49 7.55 4.94
CA GLN A 40 9.98 8.79 5.54
C GLN A 40 8.82 9.55 6.20
N GLY A 41 9.13 10.43 7.14
CA GLY A 41 8.12 11.21 7.86
C GLY A 41 7.36 10.48 8.97
N LEU A 42 7.62 9.19 9.21
CA LEU A 42 7.09 8.44 10.35
C LEU A 42 8.15 8.14 11.42
N ARG A 43 7.77 8.25 12.70
CA ARG A 43 8.59 7.83 13.83
C ARG A 43 7.73 7.21 14.93
N ARG A 44 8.08 5.98 15.36
CA ARG A 44 7.33 5.22 16.39
C ARG A 44 5.81 5.15 16.13
N GLY A 45 5.43 5.00 14.87
CA GLY A 45 4.03 4.90 14.42
C GLY A 45 3.29 6.23 14.32
N VAL A 46 3.98 7.35 14.51
CA VAL A 46 3.40 8.69 14.44
C VAL A 46 3.97 9.44 13.24
N VAL A 47 3.11 10.16 12.52
CA VAL A 47 3.53 11.09 11.46
C VAL A 47 4.20 12.29 12.11
N VAL A 48 5.50 12.45 11.87
CA VAL A 48 6.32 13.57 12.38
C VAL A 48 6.67 14.58 11.28
N ASN A 49 6.61 14.18 10.01
CA ASN A 49 6.71 15.08 8.86
C ASN A 49 5.71 14.64 7.77
N ILE A 50 4.71 15.48 7.50
CA ILE A 50 3.63 15.16 6.56
C ILE A 50 4.10 15.19 5.09
N GLU A 51 4.97 16.13 4.71
CA GLU A 51 5.45 16.27 3.33
C GLU A 51 6.27 15.04 2.89
N GLU A 52 7.14 14.57 3.78
CA GLU A 52 7.90 13.33 3.57
C GLU A 52 6.98 12.10 3.53
N THR A 53 5.95 12.07 4.37
CA THR A 53 4.98 10.96 4.39
C THR A 53 4.19 10.90 3.08
N VAL A 54 3.72 12.05 2.59
CA VAL A 54 3.00 12.15 1.30
C VAL A 54 3.92 11.71 0.16
N THR A 55 5.16 12.21 0.12
CA THR A 55 6.14 11.83 -0.90
C THR A 55 6.47 10.33 -0.87
N SER A 56 6.49 9.71 0.31
CA SER A 56 6.77 8.26 0.43
C SER A 56 5.59 7.39 -0.04
N ILE A 57 4.37 7.91 -0.03
CA ILE A 57 3.16 7.17 -0.45
C ILE A 57 2.82 7.42 -1.94
N ALA A 58 3.15 8.61 -2.47
CA ALA A 58 2.76 9.09 -3.80
C ALA A 58 3.44 8.37 -4.98
#